data_AF-A0A377GCB6-F1
#
_entry.id   AF-A0A377GCB6-F1
#
_cell.length_a   1.000
_cell.length_b   1.000
_cell.length_c   1.000
_cell.angle_alpha   90.00
_cell.angle_beta   90.00
_cell.angle_gamma   90.00
#
_symmetry.space_group_name_H-M   'P 1'
#
loop_
_entity.id
_entity.type
_entity.pdbx_description
1 polymer ?
#
loop_
_entity_poly.entity_id
_entity_poly.type
_entity_poly.pdbx_seq_one_letter_code
_entity_poly.pdbx_strand_id
1 'polypeptide(L)'
;MKHTVTFCVFDHTVGGNPFWHGSFFLSKLDESKQLLEVVETWGFYGVTSTGDKSSRLEQFKIKNHLDVDFQGNHGMLIHEEVRFMDLGHGLHGYTFELTQYQFAQLQKRCADAVAEQEAAIREIVGDGQNFKTDPARKGRVYKEEAYSRQIFEIEQIKAKIEGRPSRLKPFDFHLSFGLWGPSLKNSNTCKTRAVALLEGILTEEQLAPFKNSSFPRMIQGLESILLHSEGPLRIHTRASGKEIFYRDQKLDKEVKLYWSVPPQYFDALSEETVNLFEIDEDYREEVKYLVSQLQRLEWVIRNASLPRQYQKHKEELIQQIIACYKAFAQIEPKSETKINGWHGSFLFLLSLPRSKEEKKLQGKIQHAKILLNSLYMAIVDNWTFDEDFETSSGEEDTPETLVSYLPREEKKKICKIMGRSYLENDEEADVTPRALVPAR
;
A
#
# COMPACT_ATOMS: atom_id res chain seq x y z
N MET A 1 -1.32 23.21 -11.49
CA MET A 1 -1.65 22.03 -10.66
C MET A 1 -1.77 20.78 -11.52
N LYS A 2 -0.91 19.78 -11.25
CA LYS A 2 -0.89 18.49 -11.96
C LYS A 2 -1.83 17.50 -11.28
N HIS A 3 -2.62 16.78 -12.06
CA HIS A 3 -3.63 15.82 -11.59
C HIS A 3 -3.36 14.46 -12.20
N THR A 4 -3.46 13.40 -11.41
CA THR A 4 -3.22 12.04 -11.92
C THR A 4 -4.26 11.05 -11.40
N VAL A 5 -4.48 10.00 -12.18
CA VAL A 5 -5.13 8.77 -11.72
C VAL A 5 -4.15 7.62 -11.81
N THR A 6 -4.10 6.78 -10.79
CA THR A 6 -3.26 5.60 -10.78
C THR A 6 -4.15 4.38 -10.65
N PHE A 7 -4.17 3.51 -11.66
CA PHE A 7 -4.71 2.18 -11.49
C PHE A 7 -3.69 1.36 -10.69
N CYS A 8 -4.13 0.74 -9.60
CA CYS A 8 -3.24 0.05 -8.68
C CYS A 8 -3.78 -1.32 -8.26
N VAL A 9 -2.88 -2.19 -7.84
CA VAL A 9 -3.15 -3.52 -7.34
C VAL A 9 -2.42 -3.75 -6.03
N PHE A 10 -3.14 -4.31 -5.06
CA PHE A 10 -2.59 -4.78 -3.80
C PHE A 10 -2.31 -6.27 -3.91
N ASP A 11 -1.05 -6.66 -3.76
CA ASP A 11 -0.65 -8.06 -3.78
C ASP A 11 -0.86 -8.75 -2.41
N HIS A 12 -0.55 -10.05 -2.38
CA HIS A 12 -0.69 -10.88 -1.18
C HIS A 12 0.17 -10.45 0.02
N THR A 13 1.21 -9.63 -0.17
CA THR A 13 2.15 -9.24 0.90
C THR A 13 1.59 -8.16 1.84
N VAL A 14 0.51 -7.48 1.45
CA VAL A 14 -0.21 -6.47 2.24
C VAL A 14 -1.53 -7.01 2.82
N GLY A 15 -1.66 -8.34 2.90
CA GLY A 15 -2.89 -8.99 3.38
C GLY A 15 -3.97 -9.13 2.30
N GLY A 16 -3.63 -8.91 1.03
CA GLY A 16 -4.50 -9.18 -0.11
C GLY A 16 -4.73 -10.68 -0.32
N ASN A 17 -5.85 -11.02 -0.96
CA ASN A 17 -6.13 -12.40 -1.36
C ASN A 17 -5.14 -12.87 -2.47
N PRO A 18 -5.05 -14.19 -2.76
CA PRO A 18 -4.13 -14.72 -3.79
C PRO A 18 -4.36 -14.19 -5.21
N PHE A 19 -5.54 -13.63 -5.48
CA PHE A 19 -5.93 -13.03 -6.75
C PHE A 19 -5.60 -11.54 -6.85
N TRP A 20 -5.09 -10.96 -5.76
CA TRP A 20 -4.82 -9.55 -5.56
C TRP A 20 -6.10 -8.71 -5.59
N HIS A 21 -5.99 -7.45 -5.19
CA HIS A 21 -7.11 -6.52 -5.18
C HIS A 21 -6.83 -5.31 -6.07
N GLY A 22 -7.74 -5.00 -6.99
CA GLY A 22 -7.63 -3.86 -7.90
C GLY A 22 -8.36 -2.63 -7.36
N SER A 23 -7.73 -1.48 -7.47
CA SER A 23 -8.21 -0.17 -7.00
C SER A 23 -7.69 0.91 -7.95
N PHE A 24 -8.13 2.15 -7.74
CA PHE A 24 -7.42 3.31 -8.30
C PHE A 24 -7.37 4.46 -7.32
N PHE A 25 -6.40 5.35 -7.51
CA PHE A 25 -6.18 6.54 -6.69
C PHE A 25 -6.23 7.80 -7.54
N LEU A 26 -6.69 8.88 -6.94
CA LEU A 26 -6.61 10.21 -7.50
C LEU A 26 -5.56 11.01 -6.72
N SER A 27 -4.59 11.57 -7.44
CA SER A 27 -3.55 12.39 -6.83
C SER A 27 -3.51 13.79 -7.43
N LYS A 28 -3.11 14.76 -6.60
CA LYS A 28 -2.86 16.14 -7.03
C LYS A 28 -1.51 16.61 -6.49
N LEU A 29 -0.77 17.35 -7.30
CA LEU A 29 0.45 17.99 -6.85
C LEU A 29 0.10 19.21 -6.00
N ASP A 30 0.46 19.17 -4.71
CA ASP A 30 0.45 20.35 -3.84
C ASP A 30 1.71 21.16 -4.14
N GLU A 31 1.58 22.22 -4.94
CA GLU A 31 2.69 23.10 -5.33
C GLU A 31 3.29 23.86 -4.13
N SER A 32 2.55 24.03 -3.02
CA SER A 32 3.08 24.71 -1.84
C SER A 32 4.03 23.81 -1.05
N LYS A 33 3.71 22.53 -0.96
CA LYS A 33 4.53 21.52 -0.29
C LYS A 33 5.51 20.82 -1.22
N GLN A 34 5.26 20.92 -2.53
CA GLN A 34 5.92 20.16 -3.58
C GLN A 34 5.83 18.64 -3.34
N LEU A 35 4.64 18.19 -2.95
CA LEU A 35 4.31 16.79 -2.67
C LEU A 35 3.13 16.36 -3.53
N LEU A 36 3.15 15.14 -4.04
CA LEU A 36 2.01 14.55 -4.72
C LEU A 36 1.11 13.88 -3.68
N GLU A 37 -0.02 14.52 -3.35
CA GLU A 37 -1.02 14.05 -2.38
C GLU A 37 -2.00 13.10 -3.06
N VAL A 38 -2.23 11.93 -2.47
CA VAL A 38 -3.34 11.05 -2.80
C VAL A 38 -4.59 11.57 -2.09
N VAL A 39 -5.52 12.15 -2.85
CA VAL A 39 -6.71 12.81 -2.30
C VAL A 39 -7.91 11.90 -2.20
N GLU A 40 -8.01 10.91 -3.09
CA GLU A 40 -9.07 9.91 -3.06
C GLU A 40 -8.54 8.55 -3.45
N THR A 41 -9.11 7.52 -2.85
CA THR A 41 -8.81 6.12 -3.13
C THR A 41 -10.11 5.37 -3.33
N TRP A 42 -10.15 4.44 -4.27
CA TRP A 42 -11.38 3.76 -4.64
C TRP A 42 -11.15 2.29 -4.93
N GLY A 43 -11.70 1.44 -4.06
CA GLY A 43 -11.77 0.00 -4.22
C GLY A 43 -13.19 -0.49 -4.39
N PHE A 44 -13.35 -1.58 -5.12
CA PHE A 44 -14.65 -2.23 -5.25
C PHE A 44 -14.63 -3.61 -4.61
N TYR A 45 -15.47 -3.80 -3.60
CA TYR A 45 -15.44 -4.98 -2.73
C TYR A 45 -16.73 -5.77 -2.84
N GLY A 46 -16.62 -7.06 -3.10
CA GLY A 46 -17.77 -7.97 -3.02
C GLY A 46 -18.30 -8.02 -1.60
N VAL A 47 -19.61 -7.85 -1.45
CA VAL A 47 -20.29 -8.11 -0.18
C VAL A 47 -20.57 -9.60 -0.14
N THR A 48 -20.16 -10.34 0.89
CA THR A 48 -20.44 -11.78 0.94
C THR A 48 -21.85 -12.05 1.45
N SER A 49 -22.57 -12.95 0.80
CA SER A 49 -23.85 -13.43 1.27
C SER A 49 -23.59 -14.59 2.22
N THR A 50 -24.22 -14.58 3.39
CA THR A 50 -24.18 -15.72 4.31
C THR A 50 -24.96 -16.89 3.71
N GLY A 51 -24.34 -17.61 2.78
CA GLY A 51 -24.83 -18.89 2.27
C GLY A 51 -24.74 -20.00 3.33
N ASP A 52 -25.34 -21.16 3.03
CA ASP A 52 -25.27 -22.33 3.89
C ASP A 52 -23.82 -22.83 4.04
N LYS A 53 -23.23 -22.57 5.21
CA LYS A 53 -21.85 -22.93 5.61
C LYS A 53 -21.56 -24.42 5.54
N SER A 54 -22.58 -25.28 5.41
CA SER A 54 -22.41 -26.73 5.30
C SER A 54 -22.08 -27.20 3.89
N SER A 55 -22.17 -26.34 2.87
CA SER A 55 -21.89 -26.73 1.48
C SER A 55 -20.39 -27.02 1.25
N ARG A 56 -20.10 -28.03 0.41
CA ARG A 56 -18.71 -28.37 0.02
C ARG A 56 -17.96 -27.19 -0.63
N LEU A 57 -18.71 -26.30 -1.29
CA LEU A 57 -18.18 -25.09 -1.92
C LEU A 57 -17.74 -24.05 -0.88
N GLU A 58 -18.56 -23.81 0.16
CA GLU A 58 -18.20 -22.97 1.31
C GLU A 58 -16.98 -23.51 2.05
N GLN A 59 -16.91 -24.83 2.28
CA GLN A 59 -15.74 -25.45 2.90
C GLN A 59 -14.45 -25.25 2.08
N PHE A 60 -14.55 -25.31 0.74
CA PHE A 60 -13.44 -24.99 -0.15
C PHE A 60 -13.04 -23.51 -0.07
N LYS A 61 -14.01 -22.58 -0.03
CA LYS A 61 -13.75 -21.15 0.13
C LYS A 61 -13.01 -20.86 1.43
N ILE A 62 -13.50 -21.39 2.55
CA ILE A 62 -12.90 -21.22 3.89
C ILE A 62 -11.47 -21.76 3.90
N LYS A 63 -11.23 -22.95 3.34
CA LYS A 63 -9.91 -23.58 3.28
C LYS A 63 -8.87 -22.77 2.50
N ASN A 64 -9.31 -22.00 1.49
CA ASN A 64 -8.42 -21.23 0.62
C ASN A 64 -8.49 -19.72 0.90
N HIS A 65 -9.12 -19.29 2.00
CA HIS A 65 -9.32 -17.89 2.37
C HIS A 65 -9.96 -17.05 1.25
N LEU A 66 -10.91 -17.64 0.52
CA LEU A 66 -11.66 -17.00 -0.55
C LEU A 66 -12.98 -16.44 -0.01
N ASP A 67 -12.96 -15.19 0.46
CA ASP A 67 -14.15 -14.47 0.93
C ASP A 67 -14.88 -13.81 -0.27
N VAL A 68 -15.27 -14.63 -1.25
CA VAL A 68 -15.93 -14.18 -2.47
C VAL A 68 -17.08 -15.10 -2.85
N ASP A 69 -18.19 -14.50 -3.30
CA ASP A 69 -19.30 -15.24 -3.86
C ASP A 69 -19.08 -15.51 -5.34
N PHE A 70 -19.36 -16.75 -5.73
CA PHE A 70 -19.17 -17.17 -7.12
C PHE A 70 -20.30 -16.63 -8.01
N GLN A 71 -21.52 -16.42 -7.50
CA GLN A 71 -22.67 -15.92 -8.26
C GLN A 71 -23.71 -15.20 -7.39
N GLY A 72 -24.36 -14.18 -7.96
CA GLY A 72 -25.60 -13.60 -7.43
C GLY A 72 -25.44 -12.52 -6.35
N ASN A 73 -24.27 -11.91 -6.24
CA ASN A 73 -24.02 -10.85 -5.27
C ASN A 73 -23.53 -9.55 -5.92
N HIS A 74 -23.58 -8.46 -5.16
CA HIS A 74 -23.12 -7.15 -5.58
C HIS A 74 -21.83 -6.76 -4.86
N GLY A 75 -21.14 -5.78 -5.44
CA GLY A 75 -20.03 -5.13 -4.77
C GLY A 75 -20.36 -3.68 -4.38
N MET A 76 -19.54 -3.15 -3.49
CA MET A 76 -19.62 -1.80 -2.96
C MET A 76 -18.36 -1.03 -3.32
N LEU A 77 -18.54 0.22 -3.78
CA LEU A 77 -17.43 1.13 -4.00
C LEU A 77 -17.09 1.81 -2.67
N ILE A 78 -15.86 1.66 -2.21
CA ILE A 78 -15.43 2.08 -0.87
C ILE A 78 -14.05 2.70 -0.97
N HIS A 79 -13.77 3.71 -0.14
CA HIS A 79 -12.42 4.23 0.03
C HIS A 79 -11.46 3.19 0.62
N GLU A 80 -10.25 3.12 0.05
CA GLU A 80 -9.21 2.25 0.56
C GLU A 80 -8.69 2.70 1.91
N GLU A 81 -8.23 1.75 2.71
CA GLU A 81 -7.71 2.03 4.04
C GLU A 81 -6.21 2.33 3.99
N VAL A 82 -5.81 3.49 4.52
CA VAL A 82 -4.42 3.98 4.54
C VAL A 82 -3.43 2.96 5.08
N ARG A 83 -3.80 2.19 6.10
CA ARG A 83 -2.95 1.19 6.75
C ARG A 83 -2.38 0.10 5.84
N PHE A 84 -2.92 -0.07 4.64
CA PHE A 84 -2.41 -1.04 3.65
C PHE A 84 -1.59 -0.40 2.54
N MET A 85 -1.59 0.93 2.48
CA MET A 85 -0.98 1.71 1.40
C MET A 85 0.42 2.24 1.76
N ASP A 86 0.73 2.37 3.05
CA ASP A 86 1.96 2.97 3.55
C ASP A 86 2.98 1.96 4.12
N LEU A 87 2.84 0.68 3.78
CA LEU A 87 3.69 -0.39 4.32
C LEU A 87 5.06 -0.51 3.61
N GLY A 88 5.27 0.23 2.52
CA GLY A 88 6.51 0.19 1.73
C GLY A 88 6.66 -1.04 0.83
N HIS A 89 5.62 -1.86 0.66
CA HIS A 89 5.63 -2.99 -0.27
C HIS A 89 4.20 -3.36 -0.70
N GLY A 90 4.10 -4.19 -1.74
CA GLY A 90 2.87 -4.88 -2.13
C GLY A 90 1.83 -4.06 -2.89
N LEU A 91 2.10 -2.79 -3.13
CA LEU A 91 1.30 -1.92 -3.97
C LEU A 91 2.00 -1.72 -5.32
N HIS A 92 1.30 -2.01 -6.41
CA HIS A 92 1.83 -1.85 -7.77
C HIS A 92 0.82 -1.14 -8.65
N GLY A 93 1.24 -0.41 -9.67
CA GLY A 93 0.28 0.25 -10.54
C GLY A 93 0.87 0.93 -11.76
N TYR A 94 0.01 1.71 -12.42
CA TYR A 94 0.34 2.51 -13.59
C TYR A 94 -0.43 3.83 -13.51
N THR A 95 0.25 4.94 -13.79
CA THR A 95 -0.30 6.28 -13.59
C THR A 95 -0.62 6.97 -14.91
N PHE A 96 -1.67 7.79 -14.92
CA PHE A 96 -2.09 8.59 -16.06
C PHE A 96 -2.24 10.03 -15.58
N GLU A 97 -1.63 10.97 -16.30
CA GLU A 97 -1.91 12.38 -16.11
C GLU A 97 -3.30 12.72 -16.67
N LEU A 98 -4.08 13.46 -15.88
CA LEU A 98 -5.42 13.88 -16.24
C LEU A 98 -5.47 15.40 -16.38
N THR A 99 -6.33 15.87 -17.28
CA THR A 99 -6.79 17.26 -17.23
C THR A 99 -7.62 17.48 -15.96
N GLN A 100 -7.70 18.73 -15.49
CA GLN A 100 -8.55 19.08 -14.35
C GLN A 100 -10.02 18.68 -14.58
N TYR A 101 -10.51 18.78 -15.82
CA TYR A 101 -11.85 18.37 -16.18
C TYR A 101 -12.05 16.86 -16.02
N GLN A 102 -11.17 16.04 -16.59
CA GLN A 102 -11.21 14.57 -16.44
C GLN A 102 -11.14 14.16 -14.97
N PHE A 103 -10.26 14.80 -14.18
CA PHE A 103 -10.12 14.54 -12.76
C PHE A 103 -11.42 14.83 -12.00
N ALA A 104 -12.01 16.02 -12.17
CA ALA A 104 -13.25 16.40 -11.52
C ALA A 104 -14.45 15.53 -11.97
N GLN A 105 -14.48 15.14 -13.25
CA GLN A 105 -15.49 14.21 -13.76
C GLN A 105 -15.40 12.84 -13.10
N LEU A 106 -14.17 12.32 -12.90
CA LEU A 106 -13.97 11.03 -12.26
C LEU A 106 -14.36 11.07 -10.77
N GLN A 107 -14.00 12.13 -10.05
CA GLN A 107 -14.46 12.35 -8.67
C GLN A 107 -15.99 12.33 -8.58
N LYS A 108 -16.65 13.14 -9.43
CA LYS A 108 -18.11 13.21 -9.48
C LYS A 108 -18.72 11.84 -9.78
N ARG A 109 -18.19 11.12 -10.76
CA ARG A 109 -18.67 9.78 -11.13
C ARG A 109 -18.59 8.79 -9.97
N CYS A 110 -17.52 8.85 -9.17
CA CYS A 110 -17.37 7.98 -8.00
C CYS A 110 -18.36 8.36 -6.89
N ALA A 111 -18.49 9.65 -6.59
CA ALA A 111 -19.45 10.16 -5.61
C ALA A 111 -20.89 9.81 -5.97
N ASP A 112 -21.28 10.02 -7.24
CA ASP A 112 -22.60 9.67 -7.76
C ASP A 112 -22.84 8.15 -7.65
N ALA A 113 -21.86 7.32 -8.02
CA ALA A 113 -21.98 5.86 -7.90
C ALA A 113 -22.17 5.40 -6.45
N VAL A 114 -21.45 5.98 -5.48
CA VAL A 114 -21.63 5.67 -4.05
C VAL A 114 -23.02 6.09 -3.59
N ALA A 115 -23.44 7.32 -3.92
CA ALA A 115 -24.75 7.83 -3.53
C ALA A 115 -25.89 6.98 -4.11
N GLU A 116 -25.77 6.53 -5.36
CA GLU A 116 -26.72 5.62 -6.00
C GLU A 116 -26.75 4.25 -5.32
N GLN A 117 -25.60 3.69 -4.94
CA GLN A 117 -25.52 2.44 -4.20
C GLN A 117 -26.22 2.55 -2.85
N GLU A 118 -25.90 3.58 -2.07
CA GLU A 118 -26.51 3.83 -0.76
C GLU A 118 -28.02 4.08 -0.86
N ALA A 119 -28.47 4.83 -1.86
CA ALA A 119 -29.89 5.07 -2.10
C ALA A 119 -30.64 3.77 -2.45
N ALA A 120 -30.09 2.95 -3.35
CA ALA A 120 -30.68 1.67 -3.74
C ALA A 120 -30.84 0.73 -2.55
N ILE A 121 -29.81 0.66 -1.71
CA ILE A 121 -29.82 -0.08 -0.45
C ILE A 121 -30.92 0.44 0.47
N ARG A 122 -30.92 1.75 0.76
CA ARG A 122 -31.83 2.39 1.72
C ARG A 122 -33.29 2.23 1.31
N GLU A 123 -33.60 2.29 0.01
CA GLU A 123 -34.95 2.03 -0.50
C GLU A 123 -35.46 0.60 -0.25
N ILE A 124 -34.56 -0.36 -0.03
CA ILE A 124 -34.91 -1.78 0.18
C ILE A 124 -34.93 -2.11 1.68
N VAL A 125 -33.94 -1.62 2.43
CA VAL A 125 -33.77 -1.95 3.86
C VAL A 125 -34.36 -0.90 4.81
N GLY A 126 -34.78 0.27 4.29
CA GLY A 126 -35.20 1.42 5.09
C GLY A 126 -34.04 2.02 5.88
N ASP A 127 -34.32 2.52 7.09
CA ASP A 127 -33.32 3.16 7.97
C ASP A 127 -32.36 2.17 8.66
N GLY A 128 -32.39 0.89 8.30
CA GLY A 128 -31.42 -0.09 8.81
C GLY A 128 -31.57 -0.47 10.30
N GLN A 129 -32.46 0.18 11.06
CA GLN A 129 -32.58 0.01 12.52
C GLN A 129 -32.92 -1.42 12.97
N ASN A 130 -33.53 -2.22 12.09
CA ASN A 130 -33.88 -3.61 12.36
C ASN A 130 -32.77 -4.60 12.00
N PHE A 131 -31.70 -4.16 11.33
CA PHE A 131 -30.58 -4.99 10.91
C PHE A 131 -29.47 -4.87 11.93
N LYS A 132 -29.44 -5.80 12.88
CA LYS A 132 -28.37 -5.87 13.88
C LYS A 132 -27.13 -6.50 13.26
N THR A 133 -26.04 -5.75 13.26
CA THR A 133 -24.70 -6.26 12.99
C THR A 133 -24.33 -7.22 14.13
N ASP A 134 -23.91 -8.45 13.83
CA ASP A 134 -23.39 -9.37 14.85
C ASP A 134 -22.01 -8.85 15.32
N PRO A 135 -21.88 -8.33 16.55
CA PRO A 135 -20.63 -7.76 17.04
C PRO A 135 -19.50 -8.81 17.18
N ALA A 136 -19.81 -10.11 17.17
CA ALA A 136 -18.81 -11.18 17.25
C ALA A 136 -18.13 -11.46 15.89
N ARG A 137 -18.69 -10.95 14.78
CA ARG A 137 -18.22 -11.27 13.43
C ARG A 137 -17.04 -10.36 13.06
N LYS A 138 -15.83 -10.94 12.99
CA LYS A 138 -14.60 -10.23 12.57
C LYS A 138 -14.56 -10.13 11.04
N GLY A 139 -14.58 -8.92 10.49
CA GLY A 139 -14.55 -8.63 9.06
C GLY A 139 -15.06 -7.22 8.74
N ARG A 140 -15.00 -6.77 7.48
CA ARG A 140 -15.68 -5.54 7.05
C ARG A 140 -17.18 -5.83 6.98
N VAL A 141 -17.86 -5.73 8.13
CA VAL A 141 -19.30 -5.96 8.18
C VAL A 141 -20.01 -4.73 7.64
N TYR A 142 -20.46 -4.82 6.40
CA TYR A 142 -21.52 -3.96 5.90
C TYR A 142 -22.79 -4.28 6.70
N LYS A 143 -23.50 -3.26 7.20
CA LYS A 143 -24.58 -3.45 8.20
C LYS A 143 -25.65 -4.42 7.72
N GLU A 144 -25.90 -4.46 6.42
CA GLU A 144 -26.94 -5.25 5.77
C GLU A 144 -26.36 -6.45 4.97
N GLU A 145 -25.12 -6.87 5.24
CA GLU A 145 -24.41 -7.96 4.53
C GLU A 145 -25.22 -9.26 4.47
N ALA A 146 -25.91 -9.60 5.57
CA ALA A 146 -26.75 -10.80 5.66
C ALA A 146 -27.90 -10.85 4.61
N TYR A 147 -28.28 -9.69 4.05
CA TYR A 147 -29.36 -9.55 3.09
C TYR A 147 -28.87 -9.08 1.71
N SER A 148 -27.55 -9.08 1.50
CA SER A 148 -26.90 -8.54 0.30
C SER A 148 -27.46 -9.10 -1.01
N ARG A 149 -27.75 -10.41 -1.02
CA ARG A 149 -28.32 -11.10 -2.18
C ARG A 149 -29.73 -10.61 -2.48
N GLN A 150 -30.61 -10.55 -1.48
CA GLN A 150 -31.99 -10.11 -1.64
C GLN A 150 -32.05 -8.63 -2.06
N ILE A 151 -31.20 -7.79 -1.47
CA ILE A 151 -31.06 -6.38 -1.86
C ILE A 151 -30.70 -6.29 -3.35
N PHE A 152 -29.73 -7.08 -3.80
CA PHE A 152 -29.33 -7.05 -5.20
C PHE A 152 -30.42 -7.55 -6.15
N GLU A 153 -31.08 -8.67 -5.82
CA GLU A 153 -32.18 -9.22 -6.62
C GLU A 153 -33.35 -8.23 -6.76
N ILE A 154 -33.74 -7.55 -5.68
CA ILE A 154 -34.82 -6.55 -5.69
C ILE A 154 -34.42 -5.33 -6.55
N GLU A 155 -33.20 -4.81 -6.42
CA GLU A 155 -32.73 -3.70 -7.25
C GLU A 155 -32.69 -4.07 -8.74
N GLN A 156 -32.28 -5.28 -9.09
CA GLN A 156 -32.32 -5.75 -10.48
C GLN A 156 -33.75 -5.78 -11.04
N ILE A 157 -34.73 -6.23 -10.24
CA ILE A 157 -36.14 -6.25 -10.62
C ILE A 157 -36.66 -4.81 -10.82
N LYS A 158 -36.39 -3.91 -9.86
CA LYS A 158 -36.78 -2.49 -9.96
C LYS A 158 -36.18 -1.83 -11.20
N ALA A 159 -34.88 -2.00 -11.41
CA ALA A 159 -34.17 -1.44 -12.56
C ALA A 159 -34.77 -1.92 -13.89
N LYS A 160 -35.15 -3.21 -13.97
CA LYS A 160 -35.83 -3.78 -15.15
C LYS A 160 -37.22 -3.19 -15.36
N ILE A 161 -38.02 -3.01 -14.31
CA ILE A 161 -39.36 -2.41 -14.38
C ILE A 161 -39.27 -0.94 -14.84
N GLU A 162 -38.28 -0.21 -14.34
CA GLU A 162 -38.06 1.21 -14.62
C GLU A 162 -37.29 1.46 -15.93
N GLY A 163 -36.82 0.41 -16.62
CA GLY A 163 -36.08 0.53 -17.88
C GLY A 163 -34.70 1.18 -17.74
N ARG A 164 -34.07 1.09 -16.57
CA ARG A 164 -32.75 1.67 -16.27
C ARG A 164 -31.72 0.59 -15.90
N PRO A 165 -30.41 0.88 -15.97
CA PRO A 165 -29.41 -0.02 -15.41
C PRO A 165 -29.53 -0.13 -13.89
N SER A 166 -29.18 -1.30 -13.34
CA SER A 166 -29.07 -1.52 -11.89
C SER A 166 -28.01 -0.59 -11.29
N ARG A 167 -28.35 0.07 -10.17
CA ARG A 167 -27.41 0.92 -9.41
C ARG A 167 -26.36 0.08 -8.71
N LEU A 168 -26.77 -1.06 -8.16
CA LEU A 168 -25.86 -2.06 -7.60
C LEU A 168 -25.23 -2.87 -8.73
N LYS A 169 -23.89 -3.02 -8.69
CA LYS A 169 -23.13 -3.75 -9.71
C LYS A 169 -22.72 -5.12 -9.21
N PRO A 170 -22.74 -6.16 -10.06
CA PRO A 170 -22.38 -7.50 -9.65
C PRO A 170 -20.92 -7.58 -9.18
N PHE A 171 -20.67 -8.47 -8.24
CA PHE A 171 -19.34 -8.96 -7.89
C PHE A 171 -19.39 -10.49 -7.86
N ASP A 172 -18.89 -11.12 -8.91
CA ASP A 172 -19.03 -12.55 -9.14
C ASP A 172 -17.89 -13.12 -10.01
N PHE A 173 -17.71 -14.44 -9.92
CA PHE A 173 -16.66 -15.17 -10.64
C PHE A 173 -17.28 -16.14 -11.63
N HIS A 174 -17.23 -15.77 -12.92
CA HIS A 174 -17.83 -16.55 -14.01
C HIS A 174 -16.82 -17.49 -14.64
N LEU A 175 -16.78 -18.74 -14.15
CA LEU A 175 -15.97 -19.80 -14.75
C LEU A 175 -16.62 -20.25 -16.06
N SER A 176 -15.97 -19.95 -17.18
CA SER A 176 -16.29 -20.47 -18.50
C SER A 176 -15.18 -21.40 -19.00
N PHE A 177 -15.44 -22.24 -19.99
CA PHE A 177 -14.41 -23.04 -20.66
C PHE A 177 -14.18 -22.47 -22.06
N GLY A 178 -12.96 -22.00 -22.33
CA GLY A 178 -12.52 -21.58 -23.65
C GLY A 178 -11.68 -22.67 -24.34
N LEU A 179 -11.23 -22.37 -25.56
CA LEU A 179 -10.39 -23.29 -26.36
C LEU A 179 -9.11 -23.75 -25.65
N TRP A 180 -8.61 -22.99 -24.69
CA TRP A 180 -7.36 -23.27 -23.95
C TRP A 180 -7.61 -23.67 -22.49
N GLY A 181 -8.83 -24.06 -22.14
CA GLY A 181 -9.21 -24.51 -20.80
C GLY A 181 -10.08 -23.50 -20.04
N PRO A 182 -10.15 -23.61 -18.70
CA PRO A 182 -11.00 -22.75 -17.88
C PRO A 182 -10.57 -21.27 -17.99
N SER A 183 -11.56 -20.40 -18.11
CA SER A 183 -11.43 -18.95 -18.32
C SER A 183 -12.38 -18.23 -17.37
N LEU A 184 -11.90 -17.14 -16.78
CA LEU A 184 -12.67 -16.29 -15.88
C LEU A 184 -12.87 -14.89 -16.45
N LYS A 185 -12.66 -14.70 -17.77
CA LYS A 185 -12.68 -13.41 -18.47
C LYS A 185 -14.00 -12.63 -18.33
N ASN A 186 -15.10 -13.32 -18.02
CA ASN A 186 -16.43 -12.72 -17.88
C ASN A 186 -16.78 -12.41 -16.41
N SER A 187 -15.83 -12.52 -15.48
CA SER A 187 -16.06 -12.27 -14.05
C SER A 187 -16.18 -10.78 -13.76
N ASN A 188 -17.08 -10.40 -12.85
CA ASN A 188 -17.19 -9.04 -12.35
C ASN A 188 -16.41 -8.91 -11.04
N THR A 189 -15.27 -8.22 -11.08
CA THR A 189 -14.33 -8.14 -9.96
C THR A 189 -14.03 -6.68 -9.61
N CYS A 190 -13.21 -6.50 -8.58
CA CYS A 190 -12.65 -5.20 -8.22
C CYS A 190 -11.99 -4.50 -9.43
N LYS A 191 -11.24 -5.27 -10.24
CA LYS A 191 -10.60 -4.74 -11.45
C LYS A 191 -11.60 -4.31 -12.51
N THR A 192 -12.56 -5.17 -12.87
CA THR A 192 -13.47 -4.84 -13.98
C THR A 192 -14.29 -3.60 -13.63
N ARG A 193 -14.66 -3.44 -12.36
CA ARG A 193 -15.33 -2.23 -11.90
C ARG A 193 -14.44 -0.98 -11.92
N ALA A 194 -13.19 -1.10 -11.47
CA ALA A 194 -12.23 0.00 -11.56
C ALA A 194 -12.03 0.45 -13.01
N VAL A 195 -11.82 -0.49 -13.93
CA VAL A 195 -11.68 -0.20 -15.38
C VAL A 195 -12.95 0.48 -15.91
N ALA A 196 -14.14 -0.03 -15.60
CA ALA A 196 -15.40 0.57 -16.05
C ALA A 196 -15.62 2.01 -15.53
N LEU A 197 -15.09 2.36 -14.35
CA LEU A 197 -15.13 3.73 -13.85
C LEU A 197 -14.18 4.67 -14.60
N LEU A 198 -13.07 4.13 -15.13
CA LEU A 198 -12.08 4.87 -15.92
C LEU A 198 -12.45 4.99 -17.41
N GLU A 199 -13.39 4.18 -17.91
CA GLU A 199 -13.87 4.27 -19.31
C GLU A 199 -14.43 5.65 -19.65
N GLY A 200 -13.98 6.22 -20.76
CA GLY A 200 -14.34 7.59 -21.17
C GLY A 200 -13.63 8.70 -20.39
N ILE A 201 -12.83 8.36 -19.36
CA ILE A 201 -11.82 9.27 -18.79
C ILE A 201 -10.48 9.00 -19.45
N LEU A 202 -10.09 7.73 -19.51
CA LEU A 202 -8.91 7.22 -20.24
C LEU A 202 -9.32 6.70 -21.62
N THR A 203 -8.35 6.66 -22.55
CA THR A 203 -8.58 6.11 -23.89
C THR A 203 -8.67 4.59 -23.88
N GLU A 204 -9.23 4.00 -24.95
CA GLU A 204 -9.27 2.54 -25.10
C GLU A 204 -7.88 1.91 -25.15
N GLU A 205 -6.90 2.59 -25.76
CA GLU A 205 -5.51 2.13 -25.81
C GLU A 205 -4.88 2.09 -24.41
N GLN A 206 -5.14 3.11 -23.58
CA GLN A 206 -4.69 3.16 -22.18
C GLN A 206 -5.32 2.06 -21.34
N LEU A 207 -6.57 1.71 -21.60
CA LEU A 207 -7.30 0.70 -20.82
C LEU A 207 -7.08 -0.74 -21.29
N ALA A 208 -6.63 -0.94 -22.54
CA ALA A 208 -6.47 -2.26 -23.15
C ALA A 208 -5.65 -3.25 -22.30
N PRO A 209 -4.51 -2.88 -21.67
CA PRO A 209 -3.73 -3.80 -20.83
C PRO A 209 -4.52 -4.37 -19.64
N PHE A 210 -5.48 -3.60 -19.11
CA PHE A 210 -6.25 -3.98 -17.92
C PHE A 210 -7.46 -4.87 -18.25
N LYS A 211 -7.94 -4.85 -19.51
CA LYS A 211 -9.13 -5.57 -20.00
C LYS A 211 -8.87 -7.04 -20.36
N ASN A 212 -7.62 -7.46 -20.51
CA ASN A 212 -7.25 -8.80 -21.01
C ASN A 212 -7.57 -9.99 -20.07
N SER A 213 -7.88 -9.71 -18.81
CA SER A 213 -8.28 -10.70 -17.81
C SER A 213 -9.20 -10.05 -16.78
N SER A 214 -9.82 -10.82 -15.88
CA SER A 214 -10.57 -10.25 -14.75
C SER A 214 -9.76 -10.14 -13.46
N PHE A 215 -8.52 -10.66 -13.44
CA PHE A 215 -7.66 -10.68 -12.24
C PHE A 215 -6.58 -9.59 -12.27
N PRO A 216 -6.39 -8.85 -11.17
CA PRO A 216 -5.31 -7.87 -11.05
C PRO A 216 -3.90 -8.48 -11.21
N ARG A 217 -3.66 -9.66 -10.63
CA ARG A 217 -2.35 -10.35 -10.69
C ARG A 217 -1.82 -10.63 -12.10
N MET A 218 -2.70 -10.71 -13.08
CA MET A 218 -2.33 -11.04 -14.47
C MET A 218 -1.94 -9.80 -15.28
N ILE A 219 -1.98 -8.59 -14.71
CA ILE A 219 -1.54 -7.37 -15.38
C ILE A 219 -0.01 -7.34 -15.36
N GLN A 220 0.60 -7.12 -16.52
CA GLN A 220 2.05 -7.00 -16.67
C GLN A 220 2.46 -5.52 -16.71
N GLY A 221 3.73 -5.23 -16.38
CA GLY A 221 4.30 -3.90 -16.53
C GLY A 221 3.86 -2.87 -15.48
N LEU A 222 3.32 -3.31 -14.34
CA LEU A 222 3.03 -2.41 -13.23
C LEU A 222 4.31 -2.09 -12.45
N GLU A 223 4.48 -0.82 -12.11
CA GLU A 223 5.58 -0.37 -11.26
C GLU A 223 5.23 -0.56 -9.78
N SER A 224 6.24 -0.78 -8.92
CA SER A 224 6.01 -0.67 -7.47
C SER A 224 5.73 0.78 -7.09
N ILE A 225 4.69 0.96 -6.28
CA ILE A 225 4.22 2.24 -5.75
C ILE A 225 4.60 2.31 -4.27
N LEU A 226 5.15 3.45 -3.87
CA LEU A 226 5.58 3.71 -2.49
C LEU A 226 4.89 4.97 -2.01
N LEU A 227 4.01 4.82 -1.03
CA LEU A 227 3.26 5.92 -0.41
C LEU A 227 3.63 5.99 1.07
N HIS A 228 3.55 7.18 1.67
CA HIS A 228 3.65 7.35 3.11
C HIS A 228 2.49 8.17 3.63
N SER A 229 2.08 7.87 4.85
CA SER A 229 1.01 8.60 5.53
C SER A 229 1.57 9.55 6.60
N GLU A 230 0.88 10.66 6.80
CA GLU A 230 1.11 11.63 7.88
C GLU A 230 -0.15 11.73 8.75
N GLY A 231 -0.02 12.35 9.93
CA GLY A 231 -1.12 12.53 10.88
C GLY A 231 -1.06 11.60 12.09
N PRO A 232 -2.10 11.64 12.94
CA PRO A 232 -2.13 10.90 14.20
C PRO A 232 -2.17 9.38 13.99
N LEU A 233 -1.59 8.66 14.95
CA LEU A 233 -1.58 7.20 15.00
C LEU A 233 -2.67 6.70 15.96
N ARG A 234 -3.29 5.59 15.59
CA ARG A 234 -4.21 4.79 16.41
C ARG A 234 -3.62 3.41 16.67
N ILE A 235 -4.14 2.75 17.68
CA ILE A 235 -3.73 1.39 18.06
C ILE A 235 -4.83 0.41 17.63
N HIS A 236 -4.43 -0.64 16.93
CA HIS A 236 -5.25 -1.81 16.62
C HIS A 236 -4.66 -3.04 17.29
N THR A 237 -5.48 -3.75 18.07
CA THR A 237 -5.09 -5.02 18.68
C THR A 237 -5.43 -6.16 17.72
N ARG A 238 -4.40 -6.84 17.20
CA ARG A 238 -4.58 -8.06 16.38
C ARG A 238 -5.25 -9.16 17.19
N ALA A 239 -5.79 -10.17 16.50
CA ALA A 239 -6.30 -11.39 17.14
C ALA A 239 -5.26 -12.11 18.03
N SER A 240 -3.97 -11.93 17.74
CA SER A 240 -2.87 -12.45 18.56
C SER A 240 -2.62 -11.66 19.85
N GLY A 241 -3.37 -10.59 20.12
CA GLY A 241 -3.11 -9.64 21.21
C GLY A 241 -2.01 -8.63 20.93
N LYS A 242 -1.31 -8.70 19.78
CA LYS A 242 -0.27 -7.73 19.40
C LYS A 242 -0.92 -6.40 19.02
N GLU A 243 -0.53 -5.34 19.72
CA GLU A 243 -0.88 -3.96 19.38
C GLU A 243 -0.08 -3.48 18.18
N ILE A 244 -0.76 -2.76 17.27
CA ILE A 244 -0.18 -2.22 16.06
C ILE A 244 -0.63 -0.80 15.86
N PHE A 245 0.33 0.06 15.57
CA PHE A 245 0.09 1.45 15.24
C PHE A 245 -0.29 1.58 13.76
N TYR A 246 -1.36 2.30 13.48
CA TYR A 246 -1.84 2.57 12.12
C TYR A 246 -2.50 3.96 12.04
N ARG A 247 -2.62 4.52 10.84
CA ARG A 247 -3.37 5.77 10.61
C ARG A 247 -4.75 5.49 10.02
N ASP A 248 -5.76 6.23 10.47
CA ASP A 248 -7.16 6.04 10.08
C ASP A 248 -7.78 7.31 9.53
N GLN A 249 -7.77 7.46 8.20
CA GLN A 249 -8.32 8.63 7.51
C GLN A 249 -9.84 8.80 7.71
N LYS A 250 -10.58 7.74 8.06
CA LYS A 250 -12.03 7.84 8.30
C LYS A 250 -12.32 8.53 9.63
N LEU A 251 -11.48 8.32 10.63
CA LEU A 251 -11.65 8.88 11.98
C LEU A 251 -10.86 10.18 12.16
N ASP A 252 -9.71 10.31 11.50
CA ASP A 252 -8.77 11.41 11.69
C ASP A 252 -8.59 12.20 10.38
N LYS A 253 -9.24 13.36 10.28
CA LYS A 253 -9.18 14.22 9.07
C LYS A 253 -7.79 14.76 8.74
N GLU A 254 -6.90 14.77 9.73
CA GLU A 254 -5.50 15.19 9.59
C GLU A 254 -4.63 14.14 8.90
N VAL A 255 -5.13 12.90 8.78
CA VAL A 255 -4.39 11.84 8.10
C VAL A 255 -4.35 12.11 6.60
N LYS A 256 -3.13 12.21 6.08
CA LYS A 256 -2.84 12.47 4.66
C LYS A 256 -1.94 11.39 4.11
N LEU A 257 -2.05 11.14 2.81
CA LEU A 257 -1.29 10.13 2.09
C LEU A 257 -0.56 10.80 0.93
N TYR A 258 0.74 10.57 0.81
CA TYR A 258 1.58 11.17 -0.23
C TYR A 258 2.42 10.10 -0.91
N TRP A 259 2.83 10.37 -2.13
CA TRP A 259 3.84 9.56 -2.81
C TRP A 259 5.20 9.76 -2.16
N SER A 260 5.85 8.67 -1.75
CA SER A 260 7.24 8.68 -1.26
C SER A 260 8.25 8.74 -2.40
N VAL A 261 7.87 8.21 -3.56
CA VAL A 261 8.59 8.31 -4.82
C VAL A 261 7.55 8.66 -5.89
N PRO A 262 7.68 9.77 -6.64
CA PRO A 262 6.72 10.11 -7.69
C PRO A 262 6.56 8.97 -8.72
N PRO A 263 5.43 8.88 -9.43
CA PRO A 263 5.24 7.88 -10.48
C PRO A 263 6.36 7.91 -11.52
N GLN A 264 6.92 6.76 -11.86
CA GLN A 264 8.01 6.63 -12.85
C GLN A 264 7.54 5.95 -14.13
N TYR A 265 6.39 5.28 -14.09
CA TYR A 265 5.72 4.67 -15.24
C TYR A 265 4.35 5.33 -15.38
N PHE A 266 4.29 6.35 -16.22
CA PHE A 266 3.06 7.10 -16.40
C PHE A 266 2.89 7.69 -17.79
N ASP A 267 1.63 7.80 -18.21
CA ASP A 267 1.25 8.52 -19.43
C ASP A 267 1.09 10.00 -19.11
N ALA A 268 2.03 10.82 -19.57
CA ALA A 268 2.00 12.27 -19.38
C ALA A 268 1.22 12.98 -20.49
N LEU A 269 0.57 14.09 -20.13
CA LEU A 269 -0.02 15.04 -21.09
C LEU A 269 0.99 16.11 -21.53
N SER A 270 2.12 16.25 -20.82
CA SER A 270 3.15 17.25 -21.14
C SER A 270 4.56 16.80 -20.72
N GLU A 271 5.57 17.20 -21.49
CA GLU A 271 6.99 16.99 -21.15
C GLU A 271 7.38 17.67 -19.84
N GLU A 272 6.72 18.77 -19.48
CA GLU A 272 6.91 19.44 -18.19
C GLU A 272 6.62 18.48 -17.02
N THR A 273 5.53 17.71 -17.09
CA THR A 273 5.18 16.74 -16.04
C THR A 273 6.19 15.59 -16.00
N VAL A 274 6.65 15.12 -17.17
CA VAL A 274 7.73 14.13 -17.27
C VAL A 274 8.98 14.63 -16.55
N ASN A 275 9.46 15.82 -16.92
CA ASN A 275 10.65 16.42 -16.33
C ASN A 275 10.52 16.62 -14.83
N LEU A 276 9.32 16.93 -14.34
CA LEU A 276 9.06 17.14 -12.92
C LEU A 276 9.13 15.85 -12.09
N PHE A 277 8.57 14.74 -12.56
CA PHE A 277 8.48 13.49 -11.79
C PHE A 277 9.63 12.52 -12.01
N GLU A 278 10.27 12.58 -13.18
CA GLU A 278 11.27 11.62 -13.59
C GLU A 278 12.43 11.56 -12.58
N ILE A 279 12.80 10.35 -12.20
CA ILE A 279 14.08 10.05 -11.57
C ILE A 279 14.99 9.49 -12.66
N ASP A 280 16.25 9.92 -12.61
CA ASP A 280 17.28 9.39 -13.48
C ASP A 280 17.22 7.85 -13.52
N GLU A 281 17.14 7.30 -14.74
CA GLU A 281 16.92 5.87 -14.98
C GLU A 281 17.96 5.00 -14.27
N ASP A 282 19.20 5.48 -14.17
CA ASP A 282 20.30 4.77 -13.52
C ASP A 282 20.06 4.52 -12.02
N TYR A 283 19.24 5.37 -11.39
CA TYR A 283 18.97 5.35 -9.94
C TYR A 283 17.54 4.95 -9.58
N ARG A 284 16.63 4.85 -10.55
CA ARG A 284 15.19 4.65 -10.32
C ARG A 284 14.88 3.44 -9.42
N GLU A 285 15.42 2.27 -9.77
CA GLU A 285 15.17 1.03 -9.03
C GLU A 285 15.85 1.05 -7.66
N GLU A 286 17.05 1.63 -7.57
CA GLU A 286 17.76 1.79 -6.29
C GLU A 286 16.99 2.68 -5.33
N VAL A 287 16.46 3.81 -5.80
CA VAL A 287 15.64 4.73 -4.98
C VAL A 287 14.40 4.01 -4.45
N LYS A 288 13.67 3.32 -5.32
CA LYS A 288 12.48 2.56 -4.90
C LYS A 288 12.82 1.48 -3.89
N TYR A 289 13.91 0.76 -4.11
CA TYR A 289 14.37 -0.26 -3.19
C TYR A 289 14.71 0.33 -1.82
N LEU A 290 15.50 1.41 -1.76
CA LEU A 290 15.86 2.08 -0.51
C LEU A 290 14.65 2.64 0.24
N VAL A 291 13.73 3.33 -0.45
CA VAL A 291 12.51 3.86 0.16
C VAL A 291 11.63 2.73 0.70
N SER A 292 11.47 1.64 -0.06
CA SER A 292 10.76 0.44 0.40
C SER A 292 11.37 -0.11 1.69
N GLN A 293 12.70 -0.22 1.75
CA GLN A 293 13.40 -0.69 2.95
C GLN A 293 13.13 0.22 4.15
N LEU A 294 13.31 1.53 3.99
CA LEU A 294 13.10 2.51 5.06
C LEU A 294 11.67 2.47 5.62
N GLN A 295 10.65 2.44 4.77
CA GLN A 295 9.25 2.38 5.21
C GLN A 295 8.94 1.06 5.94
N ARG A 296 9.49 -0.05 5.48
CA ARG A 296 9.34 -1.36 6.14
C ARG A 296 10.06 -1.39 7.50
N LEU A 297 11.21 -0.73 7.61
CA LEU A 297 11.93 -0.57 8.88
C LEU A 297 11.15 0.30 9.86
N GLU A 298 10.59 1.42 9.42
CA GLU A 298 9.70 2.24 10.24
C GLU A 298 8.60 1.38 10.84
N TRP A 299 7.92 0.58 10.01
CA TRP A 299 6.84 -0.29 10.47
C TRP A 299 7.32 -1.32 11.52
N VAL A 300 8.46 -1.98 11.29
CA VAL A 300 9.00 -2.97 12.24
C VAL A 300 9.38 -2.32 13.56
N ILE A 301 10.13 -1.21 13.51
CA ILE A 301 10.63 -0.52 14.70
C ILE A 301 9.45 0.07 15.47
N ARG A 302 8.52 0.77 14.82
CA ARG A 302 7.32 1.33 15.46
C ARG A 302 6.52 0.27 16.22
N ASN A 303 6.37 -0.92 15.66
CA ASN A 303 5.59 -2.01 16.23
C ASN A 303 6.41 -3.01 17.06
N ALA A 304 7.69 -2.70 17.33
CA ALA A 304 8.51 -3.48 18.22
C ALA A 304 8.19 -3.18 19.69
N SER A 305 8.20 -4.23 20.51
CA SER A 305 8.05 -4.12 21.96
C SER A 305 9.41 -3.85 22.59
N LEU A 306 9.55 -2.70 23.23
CA LEU A 306 10.76 -2.26 23.91
C LEU A 306 10.43 -1.70 25.30
N PRO A 307 11.31 -1.89 26.30
CA PRO A 307 11.19 -1.25 27.61
C PRO A 307 10.97 0.28 27.52
N ARG A 308 10.29 0.85 28.52
CA ARG A 308 9.92 2.28 28.53
C ARG A 308 11.14 3.21 28.43
N GLN A 309 12.27 2.81 28.99
CA GLN A 309 13.52 3.60 28.97
C GLN A 309 14.02 3.89 27.54
N TYR A 310 13.70 3.03 26.58
CA TYR A 310 14.15 3.18 25.19
C TYR A 310 13.14 3.90 24.28
N GLN A 311 11.99 4.35 24.79
CA GLN A 311 10.95 4.94 23.95
C GLN A 311 11.37 6.26 23.30
N LYS A 312 12.24 7.04 23.96
CA LYS A 312 12.80 8.28 23.38
C LYS A 312 13.65 7.98 22.15
N HIS A 313 14.67 7.12 22.31
CA HIS A 313 15.54 6.66 21.21
C HIS A 313 14.73 5.99 20.08
N LYS A 314 13.67 5.24 20.43
CA LYS A 314 12.73 4.67 19.46
C LYS A 314 12.06 5.74 18.60
N GLU A 315 11.53 6.78 19.22
CA GLU A 315 10.88 7.85 18.46
C GLU A 315 11.90 8.64 17.62
N GLU A 316 13.08 8.91 18.17
CA GLU A 316 14.17 9.58 17.43
C GLU A 316 14.60 8.78 16.19
N LEU A 317 14.83 7.48 16.34
CA LEU A 317 15.18 6.60 15.21
C LEU A 317 14.06 6.55 14.17
N ILE A 318 12.80 6.46 14.61
CA ILE A 318 11.64 6.51 13.73
C ILE A 318 11.62 7.83 12.94
N GLN A 319 11.85 8.97 13.59
CA GLN A 319 11.87 10.27 12.91
C GLN A 319 13.02 10.38 11.91
N GLN A 320 14.20 9.84 12.22
CA GLN A 320 15.31 9.78 11.27
C GLN A 320 14.97 8.96 10.02
N ILE A 321 14.36 7.78 10.20
CA ILE A 321 13.90 6.92 9.09
C ILE A 321 12.86 7.67 8.24
N ILE A 322 11.89 8.32 8.89
CA ILE A 322 10.85 9.11 8.23
C ILE A 322 11.45 10.24 7.40
N ALA A 323 12.36 11.01 7.99
CA ALA A 323 13.04 12.10 7.32
C ALA A 323 13.81 11.61 6.08
N CYS A 324 14.49 10.46 6.20
CA CYS A 324 15.22 9.85 5.09
C CYS A 324 14.31 9.54 3.89
N TYR A 325 13.22 8.81 4.08
CA TYR A 325 12.38 8.44 2.93
C TYR A 325 11.53 9.63 2.43
N LYS A 326 11.13 10.57 3.30
CA LYS A 326 10.38 11.77 2.87
C LYS A 326 11.22 12.70 2.02
N ALA A 327 12.55 12.71 2.18
CA ALA A 327 13.42 13.49 1.31
C ALA A 327 13.27 13.10 -0.18
N PHE A 328 12.90 11.86 -0.50
CA PHE A 328 12.63 11.41 -1.88
C PHE A 328 11.26 11.83 -2.40
N ALA A 329 10.30 12.11 -1.50
CA ALA A 329 8.95 12.54 -1.85
C ALA A 329 8.91 13.98 -2.40
N GLN A 330 9.90 14.80 -2.02
CA GLN A 330 9.99 16.20 -2.42
C GLN A 330 10.26 16.32 -3.93
N ILE A 331 9.31 16.90 -4.64
CA ILE A 331 9.35 17.09 -6.10
C ILE A 331 9.95 18.47 -6.39
N GLU A 332 11.15 18.55 -6.94
CA GLU A 332 11.77 19.84 -7.27
C GLU A 332 11.78 20.05 -8.79
N PRO A 333 11.43 21.24 -9.29
CA PRO A 333 11.61 21.58 -10.70
C PRO A 333 13.08 21.41 -11.10
N LYS A 334 13.33 20.65 -12.18
CA LYS A 334 14.68 20.47 -12.73
C LYS A 334 15.00 21.61 -13.67
N SER A 335 16.19 22.20 -13.51
CA SER A 335 16.60 23.37 -14.30
C SER A 335 17.83 23.13 -15.18
N GLU A 336 18.61 22.08 -14.93
CA GLU A 336 19.90 21.89 -15.59
C GLU A 336 19.93 20.71 -16.58
N THR A 337 20.60 20.92 -17.70
CA THR A 337 20.92 19.88 -18.68
C THR A 337 22.09 19.03 -18.18
N LYS A 338 21.90 17.70 -18.13
CA LYS A 338 22.95 16.74 -17.75
C LYS A 338 24.14 16.75 -18.72
N ILE A 339 25.34 16.51 -18.19
CA ILE A 339 26.53 16.27 -19.02
C ILE A 339 26.38 14.91 -19.71
N ASN A 340 26.27 14.93 -21.04
CA ASN A 340 26.04 13.73 -21.87
C ASN A 340 27.32 13.31 -22.66
N GLY A 341 27.25 12.16 -23.33
CA GLY A 341 28.34 11.62 -24.15
C GLY A 341 29.45 10.96 -23.34
N TRP A 342 30.64 10.78 -23.94
CA TRP A 342 31.76 10.04 -23.33
C TRP A 342 32.20 10.61 -21.96
N HIS A 343 32.17 11.94 -21.82
CA HIS A 343 32.43 12.61 -20.54
C HIS A 343 31.38 12.26 -19.48
N GLY A 344 30.11 12.22 -19.84
CA GLY A 344 29.03 11.78 -18.95
C GLY A 344 29.19 10.31 -18.54
N SER A 345 29.51 9.44 -19.49
CA SER A 345 29.79 8.01 -19.20
C SER A 345 30.99 7.82 -18.28
N PHE A 346 32.06 8.62 -18.46
CA PHE A 346 33.22 8.59 -17.59
C PHE A 346 32.92 9.05 -16.17
N LEU A 347 32.14 10.14 -16.02
CA LEU A 347 31.70 10.61 -14.71
C LEU A 347 30.85 9.55 -14.00
N PHE A 348 29.90 8.94 -14.70
CA PHE A 348 29.08 7.85 -14.16
C PHE A 348 29.94 6.66 -13.68
N LEU A 349 30.92 6.23 -14.49
CA LEU A 349 31.86 5.16 -14.10
C LEU A 349 32.65 5.49 -12.82
N LEU A 350 32.98 6.76 -12.62
CA LEU A 350 33.64 7.23 -11.40
C LEU A 350 32.68 7.55 -10.26
N SER A 351 31.37 7.28 -10.42
CA SER A 351 30.32 7.68 -9.47
C SER A 351 30.32 9.18 -9.17
N LEU A 352 30.73 10.00 -10.13
CA LEU A 352 30.71 11.46 -10.05
C LEU A 352 29.40 12.00 -10.66
N PRO A 353 28.77 13.00 -10.04
CA PRO A 353 27.50 13.54 -10.51
C PRO A 353 27.65 14.27 -11.86
N ARG A 354 26.69 14.07 -12.78
CA ARG A 354 26.63 14.72 -14.09
C ARG A 354 25.79 16.00 -14.08
N SER A 355 25.07 16.28 -12.99
CA SER A 355 24.36 17.55 -12.74
C SER A 355 24.21 17.83 -11.24
N LYS A 356 23.72 19.03 -10.87
CA LYS A 356 23.41 19.34 -9.46
C LYS A 356 22.25 18.50 -8.92
N GLU A 357 21.25 18.22 -9.74
CA GLU A 357 20.11 17.37 -9.38
C GLU A 357 20.57 15.94 -9.10
N GLU A 358 21.46 15.39 -9.94
CA GLU A 358 22.05 14.07 -9.71
C GLU A 358 22.88 14.06 -8.42
N LYS A 359 23.66 15.11 -8.15
CA LYS A 359 24.40 15.24 -6.88
C LYS A 359 23.47 15.23 -5.67
N LYS A 360 22.34 15.94 -5.72
CA LYS A 360 21.34 15.93 -4.64
C LYS A 360 20.75 14.53 -4.47
N LEU A 361 20.41 13.85 -5.56
CA LEU A 361 19.86 12.50 -5.53
C LEU A 361 20.85 11.50 -4.93
N GLN A 362 22.11 11.51 -5.38
CA GLN A 362 23.19 10.70 -4.84
C GLN A 362 23.39 10.97 -3.33
N GLY A 363 23.27 12.23 -2.89
CA GLY A 363 23.30 12.58 -1.47
C GLY A 363 22.17 11.93 -0.65
N LYS A 364 20.93 11.95 -1.17
CA LYS A 364 19.79 11.26 -0.54
C LYS A 364 20.02 9.75 -0.46
N ILE A 365 20.50 9.15 -1.56
CA ILE A 365 20.84 7.72 -1.65
C ILE A 365 21.93 7.35 -0.64
N GLN A 366 23.00 8.15 -0.56
CA GLN A 366 24.11 7.91 0.36
C GLN A 366 23.64 8.01 1.81
N HIS A 367 22.84 9.02 2.16
CA HIS A 367 22.30 9.17 3.50
C HIS A 367 21.44 7.96 3.91
N ALA A 368 20.55 7.49 3.03
CA ALA A 368 19.77 6.29 3.27
C ALA A 368 20.66 5.05 3.47
N LYS A 369 21.68 4.86 2.61
CA LYS A 369 22.63 3.74 2.73
C LYS A 369 23.42 3.77 4.04
N ILE A 370 23.85 4.96 4.48
CA ILE A 370 24.56 5.12 5.76
C ILE A 370 23.65 4.70 6.90
N LEU A 371 22.41 5.19 6.96
CA LEU A 371 21.47 4.80 8.01
C LEU A 371 21.22 3.28 8.02
N LEU A 372 20.95 2.67 6.86
CA LEU A 372 20.78 1.22 6.75
C LEU A 372 22.04 0.45 7.20
N ASN A 373 23.22 0.96 6.88
CA ASN A 373 24.48 0.38 7.34
C ASN A 373 24.63 0.48 8.86
N SER A 374 24.39 1.66 9.45
CA SER A 374 24.47 1.88 10.90
C SER A 374 23.53 0.94 11.65
N LEU A 375 22.29 0.77 11.18
CA LEU A 375 21.34 -0.19 11.76
C LEU A 375 21.84 -1.63 11.69
N TYR A 376 22.42 -2.03 10.56
CA TYR A 376 22.98 -3.37 10.43
C TYR A 376 24.20 -3.58 11.35
N MET A 377 25.11 -2.61 11.41
CA MET A 377 26.30 -2.67 12.26
C MET A 377 25.90 -2.68 13.74
N ALA A 378 24.93 -1.87 14.15
CA ALA A 378 24.40 -1.90 15.51
C ALA A 378 23.93 -3.33 15.90
N ILE A 379 23.20 -4.01 15.01
CA ILE A 379 22.72 -5.37 15.23
C ILE A 379 23.88 -6.37 15.34
N VAL A 380 24.83 -6.32 14.40
CA VAL A 380 25.90 -7.33 14.29
C VAL A 380 26.99 -7.10 15.34
N ASP A 381 27.31 -5.86 15.65
CA ASP A 381 28.37 -5.51 16.61
C ASP A 381 27.81 -5.35 18.04
N ASN A 382 26.50 -5.59 18.25
CA ASN A 382 25.82 -5.46 19.55
C ASN A 382 26.13 -4.11 20.25
N TRP A 383 25.95 -3.00 19.53
CA TRP A 383 26.14 -1.66 20.13
C TRP A 383 25.35 -1.52 21.43
N THR A 384 25.96 -0.89 22.42
CA THR A 384 25.37 -0.63 23.75
C THR A 384 25.25 0.87 23.98
N PHE A 385 24.22 1.27 24.73
CA PHE A 385 24.16 2.65 25.25
C PHE A 385 25.18 2.80 26.38
N ASP A 386 25.89 3.93 26.45
CA ASP A 386 26.84 4.16 27.53
C ASP A 386 26.10 4.36 28.87
N GLU A 387 26.37 3.48 29.85
CA GLU A 387 25.68 3.52 31.15
C GLU A 387 26.28 4.56 32.13
N ASP A 388 27.48 5.09 31.83
CA ASP A 388 28.24 6.01 32.70
C ASP A 388 28.08 7.49 32.29
N PHE A 389 26.95 8.08 32.69
CA PHE A 389 26.57 9.48 32.37
C PHE A 389 27.52 10.59 32.87
N GLU A 390 28.61 10.30 33.60
CA GLU A 390 29.41 11.35 34.26
C GLU A 390 30.87 11.50 33.82
N THR A 391 31.51 10.51 33.17
CA THR A 391 32.95 10.67 32.84
C THR A 391 33.41 9.83 31.66
N SER A 392 33.02 10.18 30.44
CA SER A 392 33.83 9.86 29.26
C SER A 392 33.47 10.76 28.08
N SER A 393 34.50 11.38 27.52
CA SER A 393 34.46 12.01 26.22
C SER A 393 34.42 10.92 25.13
N GLY A 394 33.42 10.91 24.24
CA GLY A 394 33.74 10.59 22.84
C GLY A 394 32.64 10.12 21.89
N GLU A 395 31.64 9.36 22.31
CA GLU A 395 30.63 8.83 21.37
C GLU A 395 29.21 9.13 21.87
N GLU A 396 28.50 9.96 21.12
CA GLU A 396 27.12 10.35 21.41
C GLU A 396 26.23 9.13 21.16
N ASP A 397 25.43 8.72 22.16
CA ASP A 397 24.46 7.61 22.04
C ASP A 397 23.61 7.79 20.78
N THR A 398 23.86 6.97 19.76
CA THR A 398 23.11 7.07 18.49
C THR A 398 21.76 6.36 18.60
N PRO A 399 20.66 6.91 18.07
CA PRO A 399 19.35 6.25 18.09
C PRO A 399 19.36 4.86 17.41
N GLU A 400 20.29 4.61 16.49
CA GLU A 400 20.51 3.34 15.82
C GLU A 400 20.88 2.21 16.80
N THR A 401 21.61 2.50 17.89
CA THR A 401 21.96 1.53 18.95
C THR A 401 20.74 0.77 19.49
N LEU A 402 19.55 1.38 19.42
CA LEU A 402 18.29 0.77 19.81
C LEU A 402 18.03 -0.61 19.18
N VAL A 403 18.42 -0.83 17.92
CA VAL A 403 18.06 -2.07 17.22
C VAL A 403 18.78 -3.29 17.76
N SER A 404 19.88 -3.10 18.49
CA SER A 404 20.63 -4.13 19.20
C SER A 404 19.86 -4.71 20.39
N TYR A 405 18.92 -3.94 20.95
CA TYR A 405 18.06 -4.33 22.07
C TYR A 405 16.73 -4.98 21.63
N LEU A 406 16.48 -5.09 20.32
CA LEU A 406 15.28 -5.73 19.81
C LEU A 406 15.32 -7.26 19.99
N PRO A 407 14.17 -7.93 20.13
CA PRO A 407 14.13 -9.39 20.11
C PRO A 407 14.74 -9.97 18.83
N ARG A 408 15.41 -11.13 18.93
CA ARG A 408 16.07 -11.81 17.80
C ARG A 408 15.21 -11.94 16.54
N GLU A 409 13.92 -12.21 16.69
CA GLU A 409 13.01 -12.32 15.55
C GLU A 409 12.75 -10.97 14.84
N GLU A 410 12.79 -9.84 15.54
CA GLU A 410 12.71 -8.52 14.91
C GLU A 410 14.07 -8.14 14.29
N LYS A 411 15.21 -8.45 14.92
CA LYS A 411 16.56 -8.29 14.32
C LYS A 411 16.67 -9.04 12.98
N LYS A 412 16.26 -10.31 12.93
CA LYS A 412 16.22 -11.11 11.69
C LYS A 412 15.36 -10.47 10.60
N LYS A 413 14.19 -9.91 10.96
CA LYS A 413 13.33 -9.20 10.00
C LYS A 413 13.99 -7.93 9.48
N ILE A 414 14.64 -7.14 10.34
CA ILE A 414 15.38 -5.93 9.95
C ILE A 414 16.49 -6.30 8.97
N CYS A 415 17.35 -7.28 9.27
CA CYS A 415 18.38 -7.75 8.34
C CYS A 415 17.80 -8.21 7.00
N LYS A 416 16.71 -8.98 7.03
CA LYS A 416 16.01 -9.43 5.81
C LYS A 416 15.47 -8.27 4.98
N ILE A 417 14.91 -7.23 5.61
CA ILE A 417 14.46 -6.02 4.91
C ILE A 417 15.65 -5.34 4.22
N MET A 418 16.80 -5.25 4.90
CA MET A 418 18.03 -4.68 4.35
C MET A 418 18.70 -5.54 3.27
N GLY A 419 18.20 -6.75 3.00
CA GLY A 419 18.80 -7.69 2.06
C GLY A 419 20.09 -8.34 2.58
N ARG A 420 20.26 -8.41 3.90
CA ARG A 420 21.44 -8.95 4.56
C ARG A 420 21.11 -10.16 5.44
N SER A 421 22.08 -11.03 5.62
CA SER A 421 21.97 -12.16 6.54
C SER A 421 22.06 -11.66 7.98
N TYR A 422 21.25 -12.24 8.87
CA TYR A 422 21.47 -12.09 10.30
C TYR A 422 22.70 -12.92 10.70
N LEU A 423 23.64 -12.31 11.41
CA LEU A 423 24.80 -12.99 11.98
C LEU A 423 24.53 -13.17 13.47
N GLU A 424 24.52 -14.41 13.94
CA GLU A 424 24.41 -14.70 15.37
C GLU A 424 25.74 -14.37 16.04
N ASN A 425 25.68 -13.54 17.07
CA ASN A 425 26.82 -13.36 17.96
C ASN A 425 26.92 -14.55 18.92
N ASP A 426 28.15 -14.97 19.22
CA ASP A 426 28.44 -16.12 20.06
C ASP A 426 27.79 -16.01 21.46
N GLU A 427 27.51 -14.79 21.96
CA GLU A 427 26.83 -14.54 23.23
C GLU A 427 25.31 -14.83 23.20
N GLU A 428 24.64 -14.76 22.06
CA GLU A 428 23.21 -15.12 21.92
C GLU A 428 22.99 -16.64 21.76
N ALA A 429 24.04 -17.41 21.42
CA ALA A 429 23.95 -18.85 21.20
C ALA A 429 23.76 -19.66 22.50
N ASP A 430 24.19 -19.10 23.64
CA ASP A 430 24.21 -19.80 24.93
C ASP A 430 22.87 -19.74 25.71
N VAL A 431 21.86 -19.03 25.19
CA VAL A 431 20.49 -19.01 25.75
C VAL A 431 19.59 -20.03 25.06
N THR A 432 20.05 -21.28 24.97
CA THR A 432 19.13 -22.42 24.78
C THR A 432 18.74 -22.96 26.15
N PRO A 433 17.44 -23.17 26.45
CA PRO A 433 17.08 -23.79 27.73
C PRO A 433 17.64 -25.20 27.74
N ARG A 434 18.67 -25.44 28.57
CA ARG A 434 19.10 -26.79 28.92
C ARG A 434 17.87 -27.55 29.36
N ALA A 435 17.41 -28.49 28.54
CA ALA A 435 16.39 -29.44 28.89
C ALA A 435 16.80 -30.09 30.22
N LEU A 436 15.99 -29.89 31.25
CA LEU A 436 16.10 -30.62 32.50
C LEU A 436 15.96 -32.11 32.16
N VAL A 437 17.09 -32.81 32.13
CA VAL A 437 17.13 -34.27 32.12
C VAL A 437 16.49 -34.73 33.42
N PRO A 438 15.43 -35.56 33.39
CA PRO A 438 14.86 -36.10 34.61
C PRO A 438 15.89 -37.04 35.24
N ALA A 439 16.26 -36.74 36.49
CA ALA A 439 17.03 -37.65 37.32
C ALA A 439 16.19 -38.92 37.60
N ARG A 440 16.87 -40.06 37.53
CA ARG A 440 16.32 -41.42 37.66
C ARG A 440 15.65 -41.68 39.00
#